data_AF-A0A9E3SVT9-F1
#
_entry.id   AF-A0A9E3SVT9-F1
#
_cell.length_a   1.000
_cell.length_b   1.000
_cell.length_c   1.000
_cell.angle_alpha   90.00
_cell.angle_beta   90.00
_cell.angle_gamma   90.00
#
_symmetry.space_group_name_H-M   'P 1'
#
loop_
_entity.id
_entity.type
_entity.pdbx_description
1 polymer ?
#
loop_
_entity_poly.entity_id
_entity_poly.type
_entity_poly.pdbx_seq_one_letter_code
_entity_poly.pdbx_strand_id
1 'polypeptide(L)' 'AYTLENDTGPDDANHSTRGMFVLYEPGRTGAGRVSGHQLMDIAPSLLDRMGLRPPGVMQGRVIESKTGT' A
#
# COMPACT_ATOMS: atom_id res chain seq x y z
N ALA A 1 24.98 -23.60 -4.62
CA ALA A 1 23.77 -23.78 -5.44
C ALA A 1 23.01 -22.46 -5.43
N TYR A 2 22.71 -21.90 -6.60
CA TYR A 2 22.01 -20.63 -6.78
C TYR A 2 20.61 -20.96 -7.29
N THR A 3 19.59 -20.65 -6.51
CA THR A 3 18.18 -20.91 -6.83
C THR A 3 17.65 -19.74 -7.66
N LEU A 4 17.21 -20.03 -8.89
CA LEU A 4 16.62 -19.07 -9.85
C LEU A 4 15.10 -18.88 -9.65
N GLU A 5 14.54 -19.44 -8.57
CA GLU A 5 13.09 -19.60 -8.36
C GLU A 5 12.53 -18.87 -7.14
N ASN A 6 13.37 -18.22 -6.33
CA ASN A 6 12.87 -17.46 -5.18
C ASN A 6 13.17 -15.97 -5.36
N ASP A 7 12.12 -15.16 -5.28
CA ASP A 7 12.14 -13.70 -5.13
C ASP A 7 12.62 -13.30 -3.72
N THR A 8 13.51 -14.09 -3.12
CA THR A 8 14.29 -13.69 -1.95
C THR A 8 15.49 -12.95 -2.48
N GLY A 9 15.29 -11.65 -2.76
CA GLY A 9 16.38 -10.69 -2.69
C GLY A 9 17.12 -10.84 -1.36
N PRO A 10 18.36 -10.32 -1.23
CA PRO A 10 19.11 -10.38 0.03
C PRO A 10 18.19 -9.99 1.20
N ASP A 11 18.25 -10.73 2.30
CA ASP A 11 17.31 -10.67 3.44
C ASP A 11 17.01 -9.22 3.90
N ASP A 12 18.00 -8.35 3.82
CA ASP A 12 17.92 -6.92 4.11
C ASP A 12 16.91 -6.13 3.25
N ALA A 13 16.65 -6.56 2.01
CA ALA A 13 15.68 -5.92 1.11
C ALA A 13 14.23 -6.21 1.51
N ASN A 14 13.96 -7.41 2.04
CA ASN A 14 12.63 -7.82 2.51
C ASN A 14 12.39 -7.47 3.99
N HIS A 15 13.45 -7.20 4.75
CA HIS A 15 13.41 -6.74 6.16
C HIS A 15 13.58 -5.23 6.34
N SER A 16 13.52 -4.44 5.27
CA SER A 16 13.60 -2.98 5.36
C SER A 16 12.35 -2.38 6.01
N THR A 17 12.55 -1.50 6.99
CA THR A 17 11.47 -0.71 7.61
C THR A 17 10.92 0.39 6.71
N ARG A 18 11.64 0.72 5.62
CA ARG A 18 11.19 1.67 4.60
C ARG A 18 10.70 0.91 3.37
N GLY A 19 9.39 0.81 3.27
CA GLY A 19 8.71 0.30 2.07
C GLY A 19 8.36 1.42 1.09
N MET A 20 7.92 1.02 -0.10
CA MET A 20 7.27 1.88 -1.07
C MET A 20 6.02 1.19 -1.63
N PHE A 21 5.07 1.98 -2.11
CA PHE A 21 3.92 1.46 -2.84
C PHE A 21 3.55 2.43 -3.96
N VAL A 22 2.89 1.91 -4.99
CA VAL A 22 2.26 2.69 -6.06
C VAL A 22 0.84 2.21 -6.19
N LEU A 23 -0.13 3.12 -6.04
CA LEU A 23 -1.53 2.86 -6.27
C LEU A 23 -1.98 3.64 -7.49
N TYR A 24 -2.46 2.93 -8.51
CA TYR A 24 -3.00 3.51 -9.72
C TYR A 24 -4.46 3.12 -9.88
N GLU A 25 -5.32 4.12 -10.03
CA GLU A 25 -6.74 3.94 -10.27
C GLU A 25 -7.14 4.68 -11.55
N PRO A 26 -7.53 3.96 -12.61
CA PRO A 26 -8.00 4.58 -13.84
C PRO A 26 -9.20 5.50 -13.59
N GLY A 27 -9.18 6.69 -14.20
CA GLY A 27 -10.27 7.66 -14.09
C GLY A 27 -10.36 8.41 -12.76
N ARG A 28 -9.38 8.22 -11.85
CA ARG A 28 -9.27 9.00 -10.60
C ARG A 28 -7.95 9.74 -10.52
N THR A 29 -8.02 10.99 -10.07
CA THR A 29 -6.82 11.76 -9.74
C THR A 29 -6.22 11.21 -8.43
N GLY A 30 -5.02 10.63 -8.52
CA GLY A 30 -4.30 10.17 -7.33
C GLY A 30 -3.88 11.33 -6.42
N ALA A 31 -3.53 11.01 -5.17
CA ALA A 31 -3.01 12.00 -4.22
C ALA A 31 -1.61 12.55 -4.59
N GLY A 32 -0.93 11.94 -5.56
CA GLY A 32 0.48 12.16 -5.84
C GLY A 32 1.35 11.39 -4.84
N ARG A 33 2.51 11.96 -4.49
CA ARG A 33 3.40 11.36 -3.47
C ARG A 33 2.78 11.55 -2.09
N VAL A 34 2.64 10.45 -1.36
CA VAL A 34 2.19 10.42 0.04
C VAL A 34 3.30 9.93 0.95
N SER A 35 3.28 10.31 2.23
CA SER A 35 4.29 9.96 3.24
C SER A 35 3.66 9.81 4.63
N GLY A 36 4.38 9.21 5.57
CA GLY A 36 3.89 9.01 6.95
C GLY A 36 2.86 7.88 7.10
N HIS A 37 2.76 7.01 6.11
CA HIS A 37 1.90 5.83 6.11
C HIS A 37 2.65 4.59 6.59
N GLN A 38 1.89 3.67 7.17
CA GLN A 38 2.37 2.37 7.61
C GLN A 38 1.92 1.29 6.63
N LEU A 39 2.62 0.15 6.61
CA LEU A 39 2.22 -1.01 5.80
C LEU A 39 0.76 -1.42 6.05
N MET A 40 0.30 -1.29 7.30
CA MET A 40 -1.07 -1.63 7.69
C MET A 40 -2.13 -0.71 7.09
N ASP A 41 -1.76 0.46 6.55
CA ASP A 41 -2.70 1.36 5.88
C ASP A 41 -3.11 0.82 4.48
N ILE A 42 -2.36 -0.11 3.89
CA ILE A 42 -2.58 -0.59 2.52
C ILE A 42 -3.88 -1.41 2.41
N ALA A 43 -4.09 -2.39 3.28
CA ALA A 43 -5.28 -3.24 3.25
C ALA A 43 -6.61 -2.47 3.41
N PRO A 44 -6.79 -1.60 4.43
CA PRO A 44 -8.04 -0.83 4.55
C PRO A 44 -8.22 0.14 3.39
N SER A 45 -7.14 0.70 2.82
CA SER A 45 -7.22 1.54 1.63
C SER A 45 -7.75 0.79 0.41
N LEU A 46 -7.26 -0.43 0.14
CA LEU A 46 -7.74 -1.24 -0.98
C LEU A 46 -9.21 -1.63 -0.82
N LEU A 47 -9.64 -1.99 0.39
CA LEU A 47 -11.05 -2.29 0.67
C LEU A 47 -11.95 -1.10 0.37
N ASP A 48 -11.58 0.10 0.84
CA ASP A 48 -12.30 1.34 0.57
C ASP A 48 -12.41 1.62 -0.94
N ARG A 49 -11.31 1.48 -1.69
CA ARG A 49 -11.29 1.63 -3.16
C ARG A 49 -12.16 0.62 -3.89
N MET A 50 -12.30 -0.59 -3.34
CA MET A 50 -13.19 -1.63 -3.86
C MET A 50 -14.66 -1.40 -3.46
N GLY A 51 -14.99 -0.33 -2.73
CA GLY A 51 -16.34 -0.07 -2.21
C GLY A 51 -16.74 -0.99 -1.05
N LEU A 52 -15.78 -1.65 -0.43
CA LEU A 52 -15.98 -2.52 0.73
C LEU A 52 -15.63 -1.76 2.01
N ARG A 53 -16.50 -1.86 3.02
CA ARG A 53 -16.22 -1.24 4.32
C ARG A 53 -15.09 -1.98 5.03
N PRO A 54 -13.96 -1.32 5.38
CA PRO A 54 -12.92 -1.96 6.17
C PRO A 54 -13.46 -2.40 7.54
N PRO A 55 -13.10 -3.60 8.04
CA PRO A 55 -13.50 -4.02 9.39
C PRO A 55 -12.94 -3.06 10.46
N GLY A 56 -13.75 -2.68 11.45
CA GLY A 56 -13.33 -1.75 12.50
C GLY A 56 -12.19 -2.25 13.40
N VAL A 57 -11.91 -3.55 13.37
CA VAL A 57 -10.79 -4.19 14.10
C VAL A 57 -9.47 -4.18 13.31
N MET A 58 -9.50 -3.79 12.04
CA MET A 58 -8.31 -3.75 11.19
C MET A 58 -7.40 -2.60 11.64
N GLN A 59 -6.10 -2.87 11.76
CA GLN A 59 -5.10 -1.83 12.02
C GLN A 59 -4.86 -0.97 10.77
N GLY A 60 -4.45 0.27 11.00
CA GLY A 60 -4.19 1.24 9.94
C GLY A 60 -5.39 2.13 9.62
N ARG A 61 -5.22 3.00 8.64
CA ARG A 61 -6.25 3.94 8.17
C ARG A 61 -6.25 4.02 6.65
N VAL A 62 -7.38 4.43 6.08
CA VAL A 62 -7.50 4.67 4.64
C VAL A 62 -6.57 5.81 4.22
N ILE A 63 -5.80 5.59 3.15
CA ILE A 63 -4.98 6.60 2.49
C ILE A 63 -5.89 7.39 1.56
N GLU A 64 -6.16 8.63 1.93
CA GLU A 64 -7.09 9.50 1.20
C GLU A 64 -6.54 9.93 -0.15
N SER A 65 -7.45 10.05 -1.12
CA SER A 65 -7.16 10.73 -2.39
C SER A 65 -7.22 12.23 -2.17
N LYS A 66 -6.55 13.03 -3.01
CA LYS A 66 -6.94 14.44 -3.11
C LYS A 66 -8.36 14.50 -3.65
N THR A 67 -9.26 15.16 -2.92
CA THR A 67 -10.57 15.52 -3.47
C THR A 67 -10.32 16.60 -4.51
N GLY A 68 -10.67 16.34 -5.77
CA GLY A 68 -10.54 17.33 -6.84
C GLY A 68 -11.34 18.58 -6.48
N THR A 69 -10.71 19.75 -6.64
CA THR A 69 -11.42 21.04 -6.78
C THR A 69 -12.03 21.11 -8.17
#